data_AF-A0A9P8KWM2-F1
#
_entry.id   AF-A0A9P8KWM2-F1
#
_cell.length_a   1.000
_cell.length_b   1.000
_cell.length_c   1.000
_cell.angle_alpha   90.00
_cell.angle_beta   90.00
_cell.angle_gamma   90.00
#
_symmetry.space_group_name_H-M   'P 1'
#
loop_
_entity.id
_entity.type
_entity.pdbx_description
1 polymer ?
#
loop_
_entity_poly.entity_id
_entity_poly.type
_entity_poly.pdbx_seq_one_letter_code
_entity_poly.pdbx_strand_id
1 'polypeptide(L)'
;MFDPRKHLEFRDPPKTYSMKDIGYSEDTGISNVAVSEPFPLFTPEAVRMFRAEVLSGEVYDNCRFSSDLAACQLRGYAPRYAEFCYAAWKHPKTIEIVSKVAGIDLVTNMDYEIGHINLSVRSQNGAGKDPHEDTPI
;
A
#
# COMPACT_ATOMS: atom_id res chain seq x y z
N MET A 1 11.19 -12.88 -9.36
CA MET A 1 9.96 -13.64 -9.06
C MET A 1 9.68 -13.62 -7.56
N PHE A 2 8.42 -13.48 -7.16
CA PHE A 2 7.99 -13.46 -5.75
C PHE A 2 7.91 -14.89 -5.16
N ASP A 3 8.62 -15.17 -4.07
CA ASP A 3 8.45 -16.32 -3.18
C ASP A 3 7.90 -15.86 -1.81
N PRO A 4 6.70 -16.29 -1.38
CA PRO A 4 6.12 -15.88 -0.10
C PRO A 4 6.98 -16.27 1.11
N ARG A 5 7.79 -17.33 1.04
CA ARG A 5 8.65 -17.77 2.16
C ARG A 5 9.88 -16.90 2.35
N LYS A 6 10.28 -16.17 1.30
CA LYS A 6 11.44 -15.26 1.32
C LYS A 6 11.05 -13.81 1.48
N HIS A 7 9.87 -13.44 0.97
CA HIS A 7 9.49 -12.04 0.81
C HIS A 7 8.43 -11.58 1.78
N LEU A 8 7.70 -12.48 2.45
CA LEU A 8 6.79 -12.11 3.54
C LEU A 8 7.51 -12.21 4.90
N GLU A 9 7.34 -11.20 5.74
CA GLU A 9 7.91 -11.11 7.10
C GLU A 9 6.80 -11.19 8.18
N PHE A 10 5.56 -11.49 7.79
CA PHE A 10 4.45 -11.58 8.74
C PHE A 10 4.59 -12.80 9.65
N ARG A 11 4.75 -12.55 10.95
CA ARG A 11 4.88 -13.59 11.98
C ARG A 11 3.60 -13.72 12.79
N ASP A 12 3.23 -12.63 13.46
CA ASP A 12 2.08 -12.55 14.34
C ASP A 12 1.16 -11.40 13.92
N PRO A 13 -0.17 -11.54 14.11
CA PRO A 13 -1.09 -10.44 13.87
C PRO A 13 -0.76 -9.24 14.75
N PRO A 14 -0.67 -8.02 14.19
CA PRO A 14 -0.55 -6.81 14.97
C PRO A 14 -1.77 -6.63 15.87
N LYS A 15 -1.63 -5.80 16.90
CA LYS A 15 -2.79 -5.32 17.65
C LYS A 15 -3.72 -4.57 16.71
N THR A 16 -5.00 -4.85 16.81
CA THR A 16 -6.07 -4.18 16.07
C THR A 16 -6.95 -3.38 17.01
N TYR A 17 -7.57 -2.34 16.46
CA TYR A 17 -8.54 -1.48 17.11
C TYR A 17 -9.85 -1.56 16.35
N SER A 18 -10.95 -1.60 17.08
CA SER A 18 -12.30 -1.60 16.53
C SER A 18 -12.79 -0.19 16.21
N MET A 19 -13.91 -0.10 15.51
CA MET A 19 -14.58 1.19 15.25
C MET A 19 -14.96 1.91 16.55
N LYS A 20 -15.32 1.15 17.58
CA LYS A 20 -15.60 1.67 18.92
C LYS A 20 -14.37 2.27 19.59
N ASP A 21 -13.22 1.63 19.44
CA ASP A 21 -11.96 2.13 20.02
C ASP A 21 -11.55 3.48 19.43
N ILE A 22 -11.99 3.78 18.20
CA ILE A 22 -11.76 5.06 17.53
C ILE A 22 -12.99 6.01 17.55
N GLY A 23 -14.01 5.71 18.37
CA GLY A 23 -15.14 6.61 18.64
C GLY A 23 -16.36 6.50 17.73
N TYR A 24 -16.43 5.48 16.87
CA TYR A 24 -17.61 5.17 16.06
C TYR A 24 -18.47 4.07 16.70
N SER A 25 -19.69 3.86 16.20
CA SER A 25 -20.54 2.75 16.64
C SER A 25 -20.04 1.40 16.09
N GLU A 26 -20.36 0.30 16.77
CA GLU A 26 -19.92 -1.05 16.39
C GLU A 26 -20.50 -1.51 15.03
N ASP A 27 -21.62 -0.92 14.59
CA ASP A 27 -22.27 -1.17 13.30
C ASP A 27 -21.75 -0.27 12.16
N THR A 28 -20.74 0.58 12.43
CA THR A 28 -20.08 1.37 11.38
C THR A 28 -19.12 0.48 10.57
N GLY A 29 -19.33 0.35 9.25
CA GLY A 29 -18.43 -0.40 8.37
C GLY A 29 -18.78 -1.89 8.22
N ILE A 30 -17.96 -2.63 7.48
CA ILE A 30 -18.20 -4.05 7.15
C ILE A 30 -17.34 -4.99 8.02
N SER A 31 -16.23 -4.50 8.57
CA SER A 31 -15.35 -5.24 9.46
C SER A 31 -15.35 -4.64 10.86
N ASN A 32 -15.20 -5.49 11.87
CA ASN A 32 -14.99 -5.08 13.25
C ASN A 32 -13.60 -4.48 13.50
N VAL A 33 -12.68 -4.55 12.54
CA VAL A 33 -11.35 -3.92 12.60
C VAL A 33 -11.37 -2.59 11.88
N ALA A 34 -11.07 -1.51 12.60
CA ALA A 34 -10.89 -0.18 12.06
C ALA A 34 -9.45 0.06 11.56
N VAL A 35 -8.47 -0.35 12.37
CA VAL A 35 -7.04 -0.13 12.08
C VAL A 35 -6.18 -1.14 12.84
N SER A 36 -4.99 -1.43 12.33
CA SER A 36 -3.96 -2.18 13.03
C SER A 36 -2.77 -1.29 13.38
N GLU A 37 -2.02 -1.66 14.42
CA GLU A 37 -0.67 -1.13 14.60
C GLU A 37 0.22 -1.46 13.38
N PRO A 38 1.28 -0.68 13.10
CA PRO A 38 2.22 -0.98 12.02
C PRO A 38 2.91 -2.33 12.20
N PHE A 39 3.08 -3.07 11.11
CA PHE A 39 3.77 -4.35 11.09
C PHE A 39 4.54 -4.57 9.78
N PRO A 40 5.62 -5.35 9.79
CA PRO A 40 6.32 -5.70 8.57
C PRO A 40 5.55 -6.80 7.81
N LEU A 41 4.91 -6.43 6.70
CA LEU A 41 4.32 -7.40 5.78
C LEU A 41 5.38 -8.08 4.91
N PHE A 42 6.34 -7.29 4.43
CA PHE A 42 7.37 -7.71 3.48
C PHE A 42 8.78 -7.61 4.08
N THR A 43 9.69 -8.49 3.65
CA THR A 43 11.09 -8.44 4.05
C THR A 43 11.80 -7.22 3.46
N PRO A 44 12.95 -6.76 4.03
CA PRO A 44 13.73 -5.68 3.43
C PRO A 44 14.18 -5.95 2.00
N GLU A 45 14.39 -7.23 1.65
CA GLU A 45 14.69 -7.65 0.27
C GLU A 45 13.53 -7.36 -0.67
N ALA A 46 12.32 -7.78 -0.31
CA ALA A 46 11.11 -7.50 -1.07
C ALA A 46 10.88 -6.00 -1.26
N VAL A 47 11.10 -5.19 -0.21
CA VAL A 47 11.02 -3.73 -0.29
C VAL A 47 12.00 -3.15 -1.31
N ARG A 48 13.22 -3.68 -1.40
CA ARG A 48 14.18 -3.25 -2.44
C ARG A 48 13.69 -3.62 -3.84
N MET A 49 13.09 -4.80 -4.01
CA MET A 49 12.54 -5.23 -5.30
C MET A 49 11.36 -4.36 -5.73
N PHE A 50 10.42 -4.07 -4.83
CA PHE A 50 9.32 -3.13 -5.11
C PHE A 50 9.87 -1.77 -5.57
N ARG A 51 10.85 -1.22 -4.85
CA ARG A 51 11.46 0.08 -5.22
C ARG A 51 12.15 0.04 -6.58
N ALA A 52 12.86 -1.06 -6.90
CA ALA A 52 13.54 -1.21 -8.17
C ALA A 52 12.56 -1.20 -9.35
N GLU A 53 11.40 -1.87 -9.22
CA GLU A 53 10.36 -1.86 -10.26
C GLU A 53 9.67 -0.49 -10.37
N VAL A 54 9.25 0.07 -9.25
CA VAL A 54 8.54 1.37 -9.18
C VAL A 54 9.37 2.51 -9.77
N LEU A 55 10.68 2.49 -9.53
CA LEU A 55 11.61 3.54 -9.99
C LEU A 55 12.30 3.19 -11.31
N SER A 56 11.86 2.13 -12.00
CA SER A 56 12.35 1.82 -13.33
C SER A 56 11.94 2.91 -14.33
N GLY A 57 12.76 3.13 -15.35
CA GLY A 57 12.47 4.11 -16.41
C GLY A 57 11.14 3.81 -17.11
N GLU A 58 10.86 2.53 -17.39
CA GLU A 58 9.62 2.12 -18.05
C GLU A 58 8.37 2.49 -17.25
N VAL A 59 8.39 2.28 -15.93
CA VAL A 59 7.29 2.70 -15.05
C VAL A 59 7.15 4.21 -15.02
N TYR A 60 8.27 4.92 -14.84
CA TYR A 60 8.26 6.37 -14.74
C TYR A 60 7.74 7.05 -16.03
N ASP A 61 8.17 6.57 -17.18
CA ASP A 61 7.88 7.18 -18.48
C ASP A 61 6.45 6.88 -18.97
N ASN A 62 5.90 5.72 -18.60
CA ASN A 62 4.61 5.25 -19.14
C ASN A 62 3.45 5.32 -18.16
N CYS A 63 3.72 5.38 -16.86
CA CYS A 63 2.69 5.19 -15.81
C CYS A 63 2.57 6.38 -14.86
N ARG A 64 3.27 7.48 -15.15
CA ARG A 64 3.23 8.69 -14.33
C ARG A 64 2.01 9.54 -14.66
N PHE A 65 1.31 9.94 -13.62
CA PHE A 65 0.22 10.90 -13.64
C PHE A 65 0.55 12.06 -12.70
N SER A 66 0.08 13.26 -13.05
CA SER A 66 0.16 14.44 -12.19
C SER A 66 -1.19 15.14 -12.21
N SER A 67 -1.59 15.69 -11.08
CA SER A 67 -2.76 16.55 -10.92
C SER A 67 -2.44 17.69 -9.97
N ASP A 68 -3.35 18.66 -9.86
CA ASP A 68 -3.22 19.77 -8.90
C ASP A 68 -3.12 19.29 -7.44
N LEU A 69 -3.70 18.12 -7.14
CA LEU A 69 -3.68 17.50 -5.80
C LEU A 69 -2.47 16.59 -5.56
N ALA A 70 -1.87 16.05 -6.63
CA ALA A 70 -0.75 15.11 -6.52
C ALA A 70 0.28 15.36 -7.61
N ALA A 71 1.44 15.87 -7.20
CA ALA A 71 2.52 16.25 -8.12
C ALA A 71 3.09 15.07 -8.93
N CYS A 72 3.01 13.85 -8.38
CA CYS A 72 3.46 12.64 -9.06
C CYS A 72 2.79 11.39 -8.46
N GLN A 73 2.05 10.67 -9.29
CA GLN A 73 1.46 9.37 -8.98
C GLN A 73 1.91 8.34 -10.01
N LEU A 74 2.11 7.10 -9.59
CA LEU A 74 2.36 5.97 -10.47
C LEU A 74 1.18 5.00 -10.37
N ARG A 75 0.50 4.73 -11.49
CA ARG A 75 -0.71 3.89 -11.55
C ARG A 75 -0.66 2.99 -12.78
N GLY A 76 -1.32 1.83 -12.72
CA GLY A 76 -1.41 0.90 -13.86
C GLY A 76 -0.12 0.14 -14.20
N TYR A 77 0.94 0.30 -13.41
CA TYR A 77 2.25 -0.23 -13.76
C TYR A 77 2.43 -1.71 -13.42
N ALA A 78 1.85 -2.18 -12.30
CA ALA A 78 2.03 -3.53 -11.79
C ALA A 78 1.79 -4.64 -12.83
N PRO A 79 0.65 -4.71 -13.53
CA PRO A 79 0.37 -5.80 -14.47
C PRO A 79 1.28 -5.85 -15.70
N ARG A 80 2.03 -4.78 -15.99
CA ARG A 80 2.79 -4.64 -17.25
C ARG A 80 4.29 -4.51 -17.05
N TYR A 81 4.73 -3.82 -16.01
CA TYR A 81 6.11 -3.36 -15.83
C TYR A 81 6.72 -3.79 -14.49
N ALA A 82 5.93 -4.40 -13.59
CA ALA A 82 6.39 -4.77 -12.26
C ALA A 82 5.85 -6.14 -11.84
N GLU A 83 6.44 -7.18 -12.44
CA GLU A 83 6.06 -8.58 -12.23
C GLU A 83 6.13 -8.98 -10.76
N PHE A 84 7.18 -8.56 -10.04
CA PHE A 84 7.31 -8.85 -8.62
C PHE A 84 6.20 -8.16 -7.81
N CYS A 85 5.91 -6.89 -8.08
CA CYS A 85 4.86 -6.14 -7.40
C CYS A 85 3.48 -6.77 -7.62
N TYR A 86 3.16 -7.10 -8.87
CA TYR A 86 1.90 -7.73 -9.24
C TYR A 86 1.76 -9.11 -8.59
N ALA A 87 2.80 -9.95 -8.67
CA ALA A 87 2.79 -11.27 -8.06
C ALA A 87 2.66 -11.19 -6.53
N ALA A 88 3.36 -10.26 -5.88
CA ALA A 88 3.33 -10.09 -4.43
C ALA A 88 1.94 -9.77 -3.90
N TRP A 89 1.22 -8.83 -4.53
CA TRP A 89 -0.11 -8.41 -4.10
C TRP A 89 -1.23 -9.39 -4.47
N LYS A 90 -1.06 -10.19 -5.54
CA LYS A 90 -2.03 -11.23 -5.94
C LYS A 90 -1.79 -12.60 -5.31
N HIS A 91 -0.64 -12.80 -4.67
CA HIS A 91 -0.33 -14.11 -4.10
C HIS A 91 -1.33 -14.48 -2.99
N PRO A 92 -1.90 -15.70 -2.98
CA PRO A 92 -2.90 -16.11 -1.98
C PRO A 92 -2.45 -15.90 -0.54
N LYS A 93 -1.17 -16.14 -0.24
CA LYS A 93 -0.62 -15.92 1.11
C LYS A 93 -0.63 -14.46 1.54
N THR A 94 -0.37 -13.52 0.63
CA THR A 94 -0.45 -12.09 0.93
C THR A 94 -1.89 -11.70 1.23
N ILE A 95 -2.84 -12.17 0.40
CA ILE A 95 -4.28 -11.93 0.58
C ILE A 95 -4.78 -12.52 1.90
N GLU A 96 -4.36 -13.75 2.24
CA GLU A 96 -4.69 -14.40 3.52
C GLU A 96 -4.24 -13.56 4.72
N ILE A 97 -3.00 -13.05 4.70
CA ILE A 97 -2.46 -12.22 5.78
C ILE A 97 -3.24 -10.91 5.89
N VAL A 98 -3.45 -10.20 4.78
CA VAL A 98 -4.17 -8.92 4.78
C VAL A 98 -5.62 -9.11 5.21
N SER A 99 -6.29 -10.18 4.78
CA SER A 99 -7.65 -10.54 5.22
C SER A 99 -7.69 -10.81 6.73
N LYS A 100 -6.72 -11.56 7.25
CA LYS A 100 -6.59 -11.82 8.69
C LYS A 100 -6.44 -10.54 9.50
N VAL A 101 -5.62 -9.59 9.04
CA VAL A 101 -5.43 -8.30 9.72
C VAL A 101 -6.67 -7.42 9.59
N ALA A 102 -7.32 -7.42 8.43
CA ALA A 102 -8.53 -6.66 8.18
C ALA A 102 -9.78 -7.23 8.88
N GLY A 103 -9.72 -8.45 9.43
CA GLY A 103 -10.85 -9.10 10.11
C GLY A 103 -11.98 -9.54 9.17
N ILE A 104 -11.74 -9.57 7.85
CA ILE A 104 -12.70 -9.97 6.83
C ILE A 104 -11.95 -10.51 5.61
N ASP A 105 -12.61 -11.37 4.83
CA ASP A 105 -12.06 -11.87 3.57
C ASP A 105 -11.95 -10.75 2.54
N LEU A 106 -10.76 -10.59 1.98
CA LEU A 106 -10.45 -9.60 0.97
C LEU A 106 -10.03 -10.26 -0.34
N VAL A 107 -10.23 -9.52 -1.43
CA VAL A 107 -9.74 -9.87 -2.77
C VAL A 107 -9.11 -8.64 -3.42
N THR A 108 -8.21 -8.86 -4.37
CA THR A 108 -7.70 -7.76 -5.21
C THR A 108 -8.81 -7.34 -6.19
N ASN A 109 -9.23 -6.07 -6.11
CA ASN A 109 -10.37 -5.58 -6.88
C ASN A 109 -10.00 -5.20 -8.32
N MET A 110 -9.01 -4.31 -8.49
CA MET A 110 -8.64 -3.76 -9.79
C MET A 110 -7.15 -3.87 -10.04
N ASP A 111 -6.76 -4.63 -11.08
CA ASP A 111 -5.36 -4.83 -11.46
C ASP A 111 -4.63 -3.50 -11.74
N TYR A 112 -5.34 -2.52 -12.29
CA TYR A 112 -4.79 -1.19 -12.58
C TYR A 112 -4.35 -0.43 -11.32
N GLU A 113 -4.97 -0.68 -10.17
CA GLU A 113 -4.66 -0.01 -8.89
C GLU A 113 -3.65 -0.78 -8.03
N ILE A 114 -3.22 -1.98 -8.47
CA ILE A 114 -2.23 -2.74 -7.72
C ILE A 114 -0.93 -1.93 -7.65
N GLY A 115 -0.51 -1.65 -6.41
CA GLY A 115 0.71 -0.91 -6.14
C GLY A 115 0.64 0.59 -6.43
N HIS A 116 -0.54 1.21 -6.58
CA HIS A 116 -0.63 2.66 -6.77
C HIS A 116 0.20 3.42 -5.71
N ILE A 117 1.14 4.24 -6.18
CA ILE A 117 2.06 5.02 -5.36
C ILE A 117 1.90 6.51 -5.61
N ASN A 118 1.85 7.27 -4.51
CA ASN A 118 2.08 8.71 -4.50
C ASN A 118 3.57 8.98 -4.25
N LEU A 119 4.25 9.63 -5.19
CA LEU A 119 5.66 9.99 -5.07
C LEU A 119 5.80 11.42 -4.57
N SER A 120 6.25 11.59 -3.33
CA SER A 120 6.68 12.89 -2.81
C SER A 120 8.19 13.05 -2.98
N VAL A 121 8.60 13.99 -3.85
CA VAL A 121 10.01 14.36 -4.00
C VAL A 121 10.26 15.58 -3.12
N ARG A 122 11.03 15.43 -2.04
CA ARG A 122 11.46 16.56 -1.24
C ARG A 122 12.52 17.33 -2.02
N SER A 123 12.19 18.52 -2.52
CA SER A 123 13.21 19.40 -3.12
C SER A 123 14.27 19.73 -2.07
N GLN A 124 15.55 19.81 -2.46
CA GLN A 124 16.67 20.14 -1.56
C GLN A 124 16.52 21.51 -0.85
N ASN A 125 15.58 22.36 -1.28
CA ASN A 125 15.24 23.64 -0.66
C ASN A 125 14.05 23.57 0.33
N GLY A 126 13.91 22.47 1.07
CA GLY A 126 13.22 22.44 2.36
C GLY A 126 11.92 23.24 2.50
N ALA A 127 10.87 22.87 1.76
CA ALA A 127 9.49 23.20 2.15
C ALA A 127 8.63 21.97 1.82
N GLY A 128 8.59 21.01 2.75
CA GLY A 128 7.54 20.01 2.71
C GLY A 128 6.25 20.72 3.09
N LYS A 129 5.26 20.76 2.18
CA LYS A 129 3.91 21.11 2.59
C LYS A 129 3.38 19.97 3.45
N ASP A 130 2.98 20.30 4.67
CA ASP A 130 2.29 19.36 5.54
C ASP A 130 0.96 18.94 4.88
N PRO A 131 0.67 17.64 4.72
CA PRO A 131 -0.59 17.19 4.12
C PRO A 131 -1.82 17.40 5.03
N HIS A 132 -1.67 18.09 6.16
CA HIS A 132 -2.73 18.32 7.14
C HIS A 132 -3.12 19.81 7.31
N GLU A 133 -2.65 20.72 6.46
CA GLU A 133 -2.90 22.16 6.68
C GLU A 133 -4.21 22.72 6.10
N ASP A 134 -5.09 21.89 5.52
CA ASP A 134 -6.39 22.34 5.00
C ASP A 134 -7.57 21.59 5.65
N THR A 135 -7.93 21.98 6.87
CA THR A 135 -9.34 22.08 7.28
C THR A 135 -9.50 23.03 8.48
N PRO A 136 -10.02 24.26 8.29
CA PRO A 136 -10.53 25.04 9.39
C PRO A 136 -11.83 24.38 9.90
N ILE A 137 -11.96 24.23 11.22
CA ILE A 137 -13.26 24.08 11.88
C ILE A 137 -13.93 25.45 11.93
#